data_AF-A0A1S6FGX9-F1
#
_entry.id   AF-A0A1S6FGX9-F1
#
_cell.length_a   1.000
_cell.length_b   1.000
_cell.length_c   1.000
_cell.angle_alpha   90.00
_cell.angle_beta   90.00
_cell.angle_gamma   90.00
#
_symmetry.space_group_name_H-M   'P 1'
#
loop_
_entity.id
_entity.type
_entity.pdbx_description
1 polymer ?
#
loop_
_entity_poly.entity_id
_entity_poly.type
_entity_poly.pdbx_seq_one_letter_code
_entity_poly.pdbx_strand_id
1 'polypeptide(L)'
;MASEEMRVEELAQRIAANGASYLPRYQRALERARQILASGEPGTIQTQGSPLYLWELGEPAHPPNAMPRLFTAAVDGGATGEGAVLQFMARLARDEVEFRRHLALRVGPHVANNAEIRTGAADLAPFNTVFVSPELKVVLEQVDAGALPTFSYFARFYAHYR
;
A
#
# COMPACT_ATOMS: atom_id res chain seq x y z
N MET A 1 -24.98 -24.79 -5.82
CA MET A 1 -24.39 -25.26 -4.57
C MET A 1 -22.87 -25.41 -4.66
N ALA A 2 -22.31 -26.15 -5.64
CA ALA A 2 -20.85 -26.32 -5.79
C ALA A 2 -20.01 -25.03 -5.94
N SER A 3 -20.60 -23.92 -6.41
CA SER A 3 -19.91 -22.62 -6.59
C SER A 3 -19.63 -21.89 -5.26
N GLU A 4 -20.44 -22.14 -4.23
CA GLU A 4 -20.34 -21.43 -2.95
C GLU A 4 -19.33 -22.11 -2.01
N GLU A 5 -19.35 -23.45 -1.96
CA GLU A 5 -18.33 -24.24 -1.26
C GLU A 5 -16.93 -24.02 -1.86
N MET A 6 -16.82 -23.94 -3.19
CA MET A 6 -15.54 -23.66 -3.87
C MET A 6 -14.98 -22.28 -3.50
N ARG A 7 -15.84 -21.28 -3.27
CA ARG A 7 -15.42 -19.94 -2.79
C ARG A 7 -14.98 -19.96 -1.33
N VAL A 8 -15.57 -20.81 -0.50
CA VAL A 8 -15.18 -20.99 0.90
C VAL A 8 -13.80 -21.65 0.98
N GLU A 9 -13.55 -22.66 0.16
CA GLU A 9 -12.28 -23.38 0.10
C GLU A 9 -11.14 -22.44 -0.37
N GLU A 10 -11.37 -21.65 -1.41
CA GLU A 10 -10.42 -20.63 -1.88
C GLU A 10 -10.12 -19.57 -0.82
N LEU A 11 -11.13 -19.14 -0.07
CA LEU A 11 -10.97 -18.20 1.05
C LEU A 11 -10.16 -18.84 2.18
N ALA A 12 -10.43 -20.10 2.52
CA ALA A 12 -9.71 -20.84 3.56
C ALA A 12 -8.23 -21.01 3.20
N GLN A 13 -7.94 -21.35 1.95
CA GLN A 13 -6.57 -21.45 1.43
C GLN A 13 -5.86 -20.09 1.48
N ARG A 14 -6.54 -19.00 1.12
CA ARG A 14 -6.01 -17.63 1.25
C ARG A 14 -5.70 -17.26 2.70
N ILE A 15 -6.58 -17.58 3.63
CA ILE A 15 -6.38 -17.31 5.06
C ILE A 15 -5.20 -18.14 5.59
N ALA A 16 -5.07 -19.40 5.18
CA ALA A 16 -3.96 -20.26 5.55
C ALA A 16 -2.62 -19.74 5.01
N ALA A 17 -2.59 -19.24 3.76
CA ALA A 17 -1.40 -18.68 3.13
C ALA A 17 -0.91 -17.39 3.80
N ASN A 18 -1.80 -16.60 4.42
CA ASN A 18 -1.44 -15.37 5.13
C ASN A 18 -0.76 -15.60 6.50
N GLY A 19 -0.70 -16.86 6.97
CA GLY A 19 0.00 -17.23 8.20
C GLY A 19 -0.82 -17.11 9.49
N ALA A 20 -0.43 -17.88 10.50
CA ALA A 20 -1.19 -18.07 11.74
C ALA A 20 -1.44 -16.78 12.54
N SER A 21 -0.62 -15.75 12.36
CA SER A 21 -0.75 -14.44 13.04
C SER A 21 -2.02 -13.68 12.65
N TYR A 22 -2.65 -14.00 11.52
CA TYR A 22 -3.87 -13.32 11.04
C TYR A 22 -5.17 -14.01 11.47
N LEU A 23 -5.12 -15.28 11.89
CA LEU A 23 -6.29 -16.03 12.36
C LEU A 23 -7.05 -15.32 13.50
N PRO A 24 -6.39 -14.75 14.53
CA PRO A 24 -7.09 -14.03 15.59
C PRO A 24 -7.80 -12.76 15.12
N ARG A 25 -7.38 -12.19 13.98
CA ARG A 25 -8.00 -11.00 13.38
C ARG A 25 -9.24 -11.38 12.59
N TYR A 26 -9.17 -12.45 11.82
CA TYR A 26 -10.34 -12.99 11.11
C TYR A 26 -11.41 -13.53 12.07
N GLN A 27 -11.02 -14.21 13.13
CA GLN A 27 -11.95 -14.67 14.18
C GLN A 27 -12.71 -13.51 14.80
N ARG A 28 -12.01 -12.44 15.19
CA ARG A 28 -12.65 -11.22 15.73
C ARG A 28 -13.61 -10.56 14.74
N ALA A 29 -13.25 -10.50 13.46
CA ALA A 29 -14.12 -9.95 12.42
C ALA A 29 -15.40 -10.79 12.24
N LEU A 30 -15.27 -12.12 12.25
CA LEU A 30 -16.41 -13.05 12.15
C LEU A 30 -17.33 -12.99 13.37
N GLU A 31 -16.76 -12.94 14.58
CA GLU A 31 -17.53 -12.76 15.81
C GLU A 31 -18.32 -11.46 15.79
N ARG A 32 -17.70 -10.36 15.34
CA ARG A 32 -18.39 -9.09 15.21
C ARG A 32 -19.50 -9.12 14.17
N ALA A 33 -19.27 -9.76 13.03
CA ALA A 33 -20.30 -9.96 12.01
C ALA A 33 -21.51 -10.74 12.55
N ARG A 34 -21.26 -11.81 13.32
CA ARG A 34 -22.33 -12.58 13.99
C ARG A 34 -23.11 -11.75 14.99
N GLN A 35 -22.45 -10.91 15.78
CA GLN A 35 -23.12 -9.99 16.71
C GLN A 35 -24.04 -9.00 16.00
N ILE A 36 -23.59 -8.44 14.86
CA ILE A 36 -24.40 -7.51 14.04
C ILE A 36 -25.61 -8.22 13.43
N LEU A 37 -25.41 -9.43 12.90
CA LEU A 37 -26.51 -10.24 12.37
C LEU A 37 -27.51 -10.61 13.47
N ALA A 38 -27.05 -10.88 14.69
CA ALA A 38 -27.90 -11.22 15.83
C ALA A 38 -28.63 -10.01 16.41
N SER A 39 -28.04 -8.80 16.37
CA SER A 39 -28.68 -7.59 16.88
C SER A 39 -29.76 -7.03 15.95
N GLY A 40 -29.79 -7.44 14.67
CA GLY A 40 -30.77 -6.96 13.68
C GLY A 40 -30.64 -5.48 13.33
N GLU A 41 -29.66 -4.79 13.92
CA GLU A 41 -29.30 -3.44 13.53
C GLU A 41 -28.71 -3.53 12.13
N PRO A 42 -29.18 -2.73 11.14
CA PRO A 42 -28.47 -2.62 9.89
C PRO A 42 -27.08 -2.16 10.27
N GLY A 43 -26.11 -3.09 10.16
CA GLY A 43 -24.71 -2.78 10.35
C GLY A 43 -24.44 -1.64 9.40
N THR A 44 -24.45 -0.42 9.92
CA THR A 44 -23.95 0.70 9.17
C THR A 44 -22.52 0.26 8.95
N ILE A 45 -22.17 0.02 7.69
CA ILE A 45 -20.80 0.23 7.29
C ILE A 45 -20.62 1.71 7.59
N GLN A 46 -20.32 2.03 8.85
CA GLN A 46 -19.45 3.12 9.14
C GLN A 46 -18.20 2.67 8.39
N THR A 47 -18.10 3.09 7.13
CA THR A 47 -16.91 3.80 6.71
C THR A 47 -16.71 4.80 7.83
N GLN A 48 -16.10 4.35 8.93
CA GLN A 48 -15.42 5.24 9.85
C GLN A 48 -14.60 6.04 8.88
N GLY A 49 -14.96 7.33 8.71
CA GLY A 49 -14.27 8.19 7.76
C GLY A 49 -12.79 7.90 7.99
N SER A 50 -12.09 7.49 6.93
CA SER A 50 -10.71 6.99 7.02
C SER A 50 -10.01 7.81 8.09
N PRO A 51 -9.46 7.19 9.15
CA PRO A 51 -8.93 7.95 10.28
C PRO A 51 -8.03 9.03 9.69
N LEU A 52 -8.39 10.30 9.91
CA LEU A 52 -7.68 11.43 9.32
C LEU A 52 -6.25 11.37 9.84
N TYR A 53 -5.33 10.94 8.99
CA TYR A 53 -3.94 10.80 9.40
C TYR A 53 -3.32 12.19 9.53
N LEU A 54 -2.37 12.35 10.45
CA LEU A 54 -1.76 13.66 10.72
C LEU A 54 -1.12 14.29 9.46
N TRP A 55 -0.63 13.47 8.53
CA TRP A 55 -0.07 13.92 7.25
C TRP A 55 -1.15 14.42 6.25
N GLU A 56 -2.42 14.05 6.43
CA GLU A 56 -3.51 14.61 5.64
C GLU A 56 -3.81 16.05 6.07
N LEU A 57 -3.72 16.31 7.38
CA LEU A 57 -4.05 17.60 8.01
C LEU A 57 -2.88 18.60 8.03
N GLY A 58 -1.64 18.12 7.97
CA GLY A 58 -0.45 18.97 8.06
C GLY A 58 -0.24 19.85 6.83
N GLU A 59 0.19 21.09 7.02
CA GLU A 59 0.72 21.88 5.90
C GLU A 59 2.03 21.28 5.39
N PRO A 60 2.40 21.46 4.10
CA PRO A 60 3.70 21.04 3.58
C PRO A 60 4.83 21.53 4.50
N ALA A 61 5.69 20.62 4.96
CA ALA A 61 6.71 20.95 5.95
C ALA A 61 7.85 21.80 5.36
N HIS A 62 7.94 21.85 4.03
CA HIS A 62 8.96 22.57 3.32
C HIS A 62 8.40 23.68 2.44
N PRO A 63 9.16 24.79 2.26
CA PRO A 63 8.76 25.86 1.36
C PRO A 63 8.54 25.33 -0.06
N PRO A 64 7.67 25.95 -0.86
CA PRO A 64 7.33 25.48 -2.21
C PRO A 64 8.55 25.36 -3.14
N ASN A 65 9.63 26.08 -2.82
CA ASN A 65 10.91 26.09 -3.55
C ASN A 65 11.94 25.07 -3.03
N ALA A 66 11.59 24.20 -2.08
CA ALA A 66 12.48 23.14 -1.65
C ALA A 66 12.80 22.22 -2.84
N MET A 67 14.08 21.83 -2.96
CA MET A 67 14.52 20.94 -4.03
C MET A 67 13.90 19.57 -3.84
N PRO A 68 13.14 19.06 -4.83
CA PRO A 68 12.48 17.76 -4.69
C PRO A 68 13.51 16.65 -4.72
N ARG A 69 13.27 15.61 -3.94
CA ARG A 69 14.12 14.44 -3.75
C ARG A 69 13.37 13.20 -4.16
N LEU A 70 14.10 12.15 -4.50
CA LEU A 70 13.51 10.86 -4.80
C LEU A 70 12.96 10.22 -3.52
N PHE A 71 11.66 9.90 -3.56
CA PHE A 71 11.00 9.07 -2.56
C PHE A 71 10.52 7.78 -3.20
N THR A 72 10.60 6.72 -2.44
CA THR A 72 10.17 5.39 -2.84
C THR A 72 9.31 4.76 -1.75
N ALA A 73 8.31 3.99 -2.16
CA ALA A 73 7.43 3.25 -1.25
C ALA A 73 7.25 1.82 -1.71
N ALA A 74 7.26 0.91 -0.73
CA ALA A 74 6.79 -0.46 -0.89
C ALA A 74 5.59 -0.70 0.02
N VAL A 75 4.59 -1.40 -0.52
CA VAL A 75 3.39 -1.81 0.21
C VAL A 75 3.16 -3.29 -0.02
N ASP A 76 2.98 -4.04 1.06
CA ASP A 76 2.49 -5.41 1.02
C ASP A 76 0.95 -5.44 1.00
N GLY A 77 0.39 -6.07 -0.02
CA GLY A 77 -1.04 -6.25 -0.29
C GLY A 77 -1.78 -7.13 0.73
N GLY A 78 -1.07 -7.74 1.68
CA GLY A 78 -1.70 -8.27 2.89
C GLY A 78 -2.55 -7.22 3.61
N ALA A 79 -2.21 -5.93 3.48
CA ALA A 79 -2.97 -4.80 4.01
C ALA A 79 -4.22 -4.41 3.19
N THR A 80 -4.30 -4.77 1.91
CA THR A 80 -5.41 -4.38 1.01
C THR A 80 -6.51 -5.44 0.88
N GLY A 81 -6.30 -6.64 1.43
CA GLY A 81 -7.22 -7.77 1.29
C GLY A 81 -7.19 -8.43 -0.10
N GLU A 82 -6.35 -7.96 -1.03
CA GLU A 82 -6.23 -8.49 -2.39
C GLU A 82 -5.34 -9.75 -2.48
N GLY A 83 -4.57 -10.06 -1.44
CA GLY A 83 -3.59 -11.15 -1.39
C GLY A 83 -2.16 -10.61 -1.34
N ALA A 84 -1.15 -11.44 -1.67
CA ALA A 84 0.25 -11.01 -1.74
C ALA A 84 0.53 -10.12 -2.96
N VAL A 85 -0.01 -8.90 -2.94
CA VAL A 85 0.18 -7.89 -3.98
C VAL A 85 1.24 -6.92 -3.51
N LEU A 86 2.43 -6.97 -4.10
CA LEU A 86 3.48 -6.01 -3.82
C LEU A 86 3.29 -4.78 -4.70
N GLN A 87 3.15 -3.61 -4.10
CA GLN A 87 3.05 -2.34 -4.81
C GLN A 87 4.30 -1.51 -4.57
N PHE A 88 4.85 -0.96 -5.64
CA PHE A 88 6.04 -0.12 -5.61
C PHE A 88 5.75 1.23 -6.29
N MET A 89 6.15 2.31 -5.64
CA MET A 89 6.05 3.66 -6.19
C MET A 89 7.37 4.40 -6.03
N ALA A 90 7.78 5.13 -7.08
CA ALA A 90 8.93 6.04 -7.04
C ALA A 90 8.55 7.39 -7.65
N ARG A 91 8.90 8.49 -6.98
CA ARG A 91 8.55 9.84 -7.42
C ARG A 91 9.48 10.87 -6.78
N LEU A 92 9.71 11.98 -7.47
CA LEU A 92 10.24 13.19 -6.84
C LEU A 92 9.16 13.89 -5.98
N ALA A 93 9.48 14.19 -4.73
CA ALA A 93 8.66 14.99 -3.82
C ALA A 93 9.55 15.86 -2.93
N ARG A 94 9.03 16.94 -2.34
CA ARG A 94 9.82 17.80 -1.46
C ARG A 94 10.01 17.19 -0.08
N ASP A 95 8.98 16.52 0.41
CA ASP A 95 8.99 15.82 1.69
C ASP A 95 8.19 14.52 1.61
N GLU A 96 8.27 13.75 2.71
CA GLU A 96 7.54 12.50 2.85
C GLU A 96 6.02 12.71 2.82
N VAL A 97 5.51 13.85 3.31
CA VAL A 97 4.07 14.15 3.37
C VAL A 97 3.50 14.34 1.96
N GLU A 98 4.18 15.11 1.11
CA GLU A 98 3.85 15.29 -0.30
C GLU A 98 3.89 13.96 -1.04
N PHE A 99 4.93 13.15 -0.80
CA PHE A 99 5.00 11.82 -1.40
C PHE A 99 3.85 10.92 -0.94
N ARG A 100 3.55 10.89 0.36
CA ARG A 100 2.49 10.07 0.96
C ARG A 100 1.09 10.50 0.47
N ARG A 101 0.88 11.79 0.23
CA ARG A 101 -0.34 12.31 -0.43
C ARG A 101 -0.48 11.78 -1.86
N HIS A 102 0.61 11.81 -2.63
CA HIS A 102 0.60 11.23 -3.98
C HIS A 102 0.36 9.72 -3.97
N LEU A 103 0.93 9.00 -3.01
CA LEU A 103 0.70 7.58 -2.80
C LEU A 103 -0.77 7.30 -2.45
N ALA A 104 -1.36 8.08 -1.54
CA ALA A 104 -2.75 7.94 -1.11
C ALA A 104 -3.76 8.07 -2.25
N LEU A 105 -3.48 8.91 -3.25
CA LEU A 105 -4.30 9.03 -4.46
C LEU A 105 -4.34 7.73 -5.29
N ARG A 106 -3.37 6.83 -5.11
CA ARG A 106 -3.26 5.57 -5.85
C ARG A 106 -3.74 4.36 -5.05
N VAL A 107 -3.34 4.27 -3.78
CA VAL A 107 -3.54 3.06 -2.96
C VAL A 107 -4.54 3.27 -1.82
N GLY A 108 -5.05 4.49 -1.68
CA GLY A 108 -5.92 4.90 -0.59
C GLY A 108 -5.12 5.34 0.65
N PRO A 109 -5.72 6.17 1.53
CA PRO A 109 -4.99 6.78 2.63
C PRO A 109 -4.50 5.79 3.68
N HIS A 110 -5.29 4.74 3.97
CA HIS A 110 -4.90 3.73 4.95
C HIS A 110 -3.65 2.95 4.53
N VAL A 111 -3.57 2.60 3.25
CA VAL A 111 -2.45 1.87 2.69
C VAL A 111 -1.24 2.80 2.61
N ALA A 112 -1.44 4.04 2.14
CA ALA A 112 -0.39 5.05 2.10
C ALA A 112 0.16 5.37 3.50
N ASN A 113 -0.65 5.35 4.56
CA ASN A 113 -0.20 5.54 5.95
C ASN A 113 0.69 4.40 6.45
N ASN A 114 0.42 3.16 6.04
CA ASN A 114 1.19 1.99 6.46
C ASN A 114 2.34 1.66 5.50
N ALA A 115 2.51 2.43 4.42
CA ALA A 115 3.58 2.23 3.46
C ALA A 115 4.94 2.50 4.11
N GLU A 116 5.90 1.65 3.79
CA GLU A 116 7.30 1.89 4.13
C GLU A 116 7.86 2.87 3.09
N ILE A 117 8.14 4.10 3.52
CA ILE A 117 8.67 5.16 2.66
C ILE A 117 10.16 5.32 2.93
N ARG A 118 10.95 5.44 1.86
CA ARG A 118 12.40 5.67 1.92
C ARG A 118 12.80 6.81 0.98
N THR A 119 13.93 7.45 1.29
CA THR A 119 14.53 8.46 0.42
C THR A 119 15.62 7.82 -0.43
N GLY A 120 15.62 8.08 -1.73
CA GLY A 120 16.60 7.52 -2.66
C GLY A 120 16.25 6.13 -3.20
N ALA A 121 17.13 5.61 -4.06
CA ALA A 121 17.01 4.30 -4.70
C ALA A 121 17.86 3.20 -4.03
N ALA A 122 18.82 3.59 -3.19
CA ALA A 122 19.61 2.66 -2.40
C ALA A 122 18.71 1.98 -1.35
N ASP A 123 18.83 0.68 -1.19
CA ASP A 123 18.13 -0.15 -0.18
C ASP A 123 16.68 -0.57 -0.47
N LEU A 124 16.24 -0.48 -1.72
CA LEU A 124 14.99 -1.13 -2.15
C LEU A 124 15.15 -2.62 -2.48
N ALA A 125 16.11 -3.34 -1.92
CA ALA A 125 16.21 -4.78 -2.17
C ALA A 125 15.07 -5.53 -1.42
N PRO A 126 14.36 -6.47 -2.06
CA PRO A 126 14.57 -7.04 -3.39
C PRO A 126 13.79 -6.34 -4.53
N PHE A 127 13.09 -5.24 -4.24
CA PHE A 127 12.31 -4.49 -5.23
C PHE A 127 13.14 -3.88 -6.37
N ASN A 128 14.40 -3.51 -6.12
CA ASN A 128 15.30 -2.93 -7.12
C ASN A 128 15.55 -3.86 -8.32
N THR A 129 15.42 -5.17 -8.13
CA THR A 129 15.72 -6.21 -9.12
C THR A 129 14.46 -6.68 -9.83
N VAL A 130 13.29 -6.53 -9.20
CA VAL A 130 12.01 -7.03 -9.73
C VAL A 130 11.14 -5.91 -10.32
N PHE A 131 11.21 -4.68 -9.80
CA PHE A 131 10.27 -3.60 -10.12
C PHE A 131 10.90 -2.40 -10.83
N VAL A 132 12.21 -2.38 -11.05
CA VAL A 132 12.87 -1.24 -11.71
C VAL A 132 13.05 -1.55 -13.18
N SER A 133 12.17 -0.97 -14.01
CA SER A 133 12.31 -1.07 -15.46
C SER A 133 13.61 -0.39 -15.94
N PRO A 134 14.16 -0.78 -17.10
CA PRO A 134 15.35 -0.14 -17.66
C PRO A 134 15.20 1.39 -17.78
N GLU A 135 14.01 1.87 -18.14
CA GLU A 135 13.71 3.29 -18.25
C GLU A 135 13.75 3.99 -16.90
N LEU A 136 13.24 3.34 -15.84
CA LEU A 136 13.34 3.88 -14.50
C LEU A 136 14.79 3.95 -14.04
N LYS A 137 15.65 2.97 -14.37
CA LYS A 137 17.09 3.04 -14.05
C LYS A 137 17.74 4.28 -14.63
N VAL A 138 17.49 4.58 -15.90
CA VAL A 138 18.01 5.79 -16.56
C VAL A 138 17.55 7.05 -15.85
N VAL A 139 16.28 7.12 -15.44
CA VAL A 139 15.74 8.27 -14.70
C VAL A 139 16.38 8.38 -13.31
N LEU A 140 16.58 7.27 -12.61
CA LEU A 140 17.22 7.23 -11.30
C LEU A 140 18.69 7.67 -11.38
N GLU A 141 19.43 7.21 -12.40
CA GLU A 141 20.81 7.64 -12.67
C GLU A 141 20.90 9.14 -12.97
N GLN A 142 19.93 9.70 -13.70
CA GLN A 142 19.84 11.13 -13.94
C GLN A 142 19.60 11.92 -12.64
N VAL A 143 18.74 11.40 -11.76
CA VAL A 143 18.50 12.01 -10.44
C VAL A 143 19.76 11.97 -9.57
N ASP A 144 20.47 10.84 -9.54
CA ASP A 144 21.74 10.69 -8.82
C ASP A 144 22.83 11.62 -9.38
N ALA A 145 22.80 11.89 -10.69
CA ALA A 145 23.66 12.89 -11.34
C ALA A 145 23.24 14.36 -11.09
N GLY A 146 22.18 14.59 -10.32
CA GLY A 146 21.68 15.91 -9.94
C GLY A 146 20.65 16.52 -10.87
N ALA A 147 20.15 15.77 -11.87
CA ALA A 147 19.04 16.22 -12.70
C ALA A 147 17.71 16.09 -11.94
N LEU A 148 16.73 16.93 -12.29
CA LEU A 148 15.38 16.91 -11.71
C LEU A 148 14.32 16.59 -12.77
N PRO A 149 14.31 15.37 -13.33
CA PRO A 149 13.28 14.95 -14.28
C PRO A 149 11.93 14.85 -13.59
N THR A 150 10.87 15.37 -14.22
CA THR A 150 9.51 15.13 -13.73
C THR A 150 9.08 13.72 -14.09
N PHE A 151 8.96 12.83 -13.10
CA PHE A 151 8.46 11.47 -13.33
C PHE A 151 7.63 10.95 -12.15
N SER A 152 6.82 9.93 -12.44
CA SER A 152 6.12 9.13 -11.44
C SER A 152 6.08 7.70 -11.95
N TYR A 153 6.62 6.78 -11.16
CA TYR A 153 6.61 5.36 -11.47
C TYR A 153 5.72 4.62 -10.47
N PHE A 154 4.89 3.71 -10.98
CA PHE A 154 4.04 2.86 -10.17
C PHE A 154 4.01 1.46 -10.79
N ALA A 155 4.35 0.46 -9.99
CA ALA A 155 4.32 -0.94 -10.39
C ALA A 155 3.56 -1.76 -9.34
N ARG A 156 2.84 -2.78 -9.82
CA ARG A 156 2.03 -3.67 -9.00
C ARG A 156 2.30 -5.10 -9.46
N PHE A 157 2.70 -5.95 -8.52
CA PHE A 157 3.06 -7.33 -8.78
C PHE A 157 2.17 -8.26 -7.98
N TYR A 158 1.63 -9.27 -8.65
CA TYR A 158 0.83 -10.31 -8.04
C TYR A 158 1.72 -11.50 -7.75
N ALA A 159 2.04 -11.74 -6.48
CA ALA A 159 2.73 -12.97 -6.10
C ALA A 159 1.70 -14.10 -6.01
N HIS A 160 1.77 -15.03 -6.96
CA HIS A 160 1.08 -16.31 -6.86
C HIS A 160 2.01 -17.33 -6.21
N TYR A 161 1.84 -17.55 -4.90
CA TYR A 161 2.48 -18.67 -4.25
C TYR A 161 1.74 -19.95 -4.67
N ARG A 162 2.47 -20.87 -5.32
CA ARG A 162 2.01 -22.23 -5.65
C ARG A 162 2.46 -23.21 -4.57
#